data_AF-A0A554K4H6-F1
#
_entry.id   AF-A0A554K4H6-F1
#
_cell.length_a   1.000
_cell.length_b   1.000
_cell.length_c   1.000
_cell.angle_alpha   90.00
_cell.angle_beta   90.00
_cell.angle_gamma   90.00
#
_symmetry.space_group_name_H-M   'P 1'
#
loop_
_entity.id
_entity.type
_entity.pdbx_description
1 polymer ?
#
loop_
_entity_poly.entity_id
_entity_poly.type
_entity_poly.pdbx_seq_one_letter_code
_entity_poly.pdbx_strand_id
1 'polypeptide(L)'
;MGFPTINLDWDKATLARSPEGVFTALVKVGKMVLPSVGFLGAAETFLEKEKRVEAHILDFNENIVGRKVEILFLKRLRGNKKFKTTKDLAAQMRKDELLAREFFHVYGNSQSNRRG
;
A
#
# COMPACT_ATOMS: atom_id res chain seq x y z
N MET A 1 7.46 -8.37 -12.86
CA MET A 1 6.33 -7.47 -12.54
C MET A 1 6.91 -6.27 -11.82
N GLY A 2 6.90 -5.09 -12.43
CA GLY A 2 7.62 -3.91 -11.94
C GLY A 2 6.96 -3.16 -10.77
N PHE A 3 6.42 -3.90 -9.79
CA PHE A 3 5.80 -3.32 -8.60
C PHE A 3 6.58 -3.77 -7.36
N PRO A 4 7.72 -3.13 -7.04
CA PRO A 4 8.43 -3.45 -5.82
C PRO A 4 7.54 -3.13 -4.61
N THR A 5 7.33 -4.12 -3.75
CA THR A 5 6.63 -3.95 -2.48
C THR A 5 7.60 -4.19 -1.33
N ILE A 6 7.42 -3.43 -0.25
CA ILE A 6 8.08 -3.70 1.02
C ILE A 6 7.11 -4.42 1.95
N ASN A 7 7.58 -5.45 2.65
CA ASN A 7 6.83 -6.07 3.75
C ASN A 7 7.06 -5.26 5.02
N LEU A 8 5.98 -4.97 5.75
CA LEU A 8 6.06 -4.29 7.05
C LEU A 8 5.68 -5.24 8.17
N ASP A 9 6.53 -5.30 9.21
CA ASP A 9 6.24 -6.04 10.42
C ASP A 9 5.14 -5.34 11.22
N TRP A 10 4.12 -6.10 11.59
CA TRP A 10 2.98 -5.60 12.35
C TRP A 10 2.47 -6.63 13.36
N ASP A 11 1.84 -6.12 14.41
CA ASP A 11 1.25 -6.95 15.46
C ASP A 11 0.15 -7.87 14.87
N LYS A 12 0.30 -9.18 15.09
CA LYS A 12 -0.59 -10.21 14.52
C LYS A 12 -2.04 -10.05 14.99
N ALA A 13 -2.26 -9.65 16.25
CA ALA A 13 -3.62 -9.47 16.79
C ALA A 13 -4.33 -8.27 16.13
N THR A 14 -3.59 -7.20 15.89
CA THR A 14 -4.08 -6.00 15.18
C THR A 14 -4.38 -6.33 13.72
N LEU A 15 -3.49 -7.06 13.05
CA LEU A 15 -3.69 -7.54 11.69
C LEU A 15 -4.95 -8.40 11.55
N ALA A 16 -5.13 -9.35 12.45
CA ALA A 16 -6.28 -10.26 12.45
C ALA A 16 -7.62 -9.50 12.46
N ARG A 17 -7.73 -8.42 13.24
CA ARG A 17 -8.94 -7.59 13.35
C ARG A 17 -9.11 -6.54 12.24
N SER A 18 -8.06 -6.29 11.45
CA SER A 18 -8.09 -5.24 10.44
C SER A 18 -8.79 -5.69 9.15
N PRO A 19 -9.53 -4.79 8.45
CA PRO A 19 -10.21 -5.12 7.21
C PRO A 19 -9.19 -5.38 6.09
N GLU A 20 -9.40 -6.44 5.31
CA GLU A 20 -8.52 -6.73 4.19
C GLU A 20 -8.80 -5.84 2.98
N GLY A 21 -7.75 -5.54 2.22
CA GLY A 21 -7.88 -4.86 0.95
C GLY A 21 -6.66 -4.08 0.53
N VAL A 22 -6.88 -3.24 -0.47
CA VAL A 22 -5.90 -2.29 -0.98
C VAL A 22 -6.35 -0.89 -0.60
N PHE A 23 -5.38 -0.07 -0.21
CA PHE A 23 -5.58 1.24 0.38
C PHE A 23 -4.58 2.23 -0.22
N THR A 24 -4.95 3.50 -0.24
CA THR A 24 -3.95 4.58 -0.29
C THR A 24 -3.27 4.66 1.07
N ALA A 25 -1.96 4.85 1.05
CA ALA A 25 -1.16 4.92 2.26
C ALA A 25 0.01 5.89 2.11
N LEU A 26 0.54 6.37 3.23
CA LEU A 26 1.80 7.10 3.28
C LEU A 26 2.84 6.18 3.92
N VAL A 27 4.01 6.06 3.29
CA VAL A 27 5.18 5.40 3.89
C VAL A 27 6.18 6.46 4.31
N LYS A 28 6.56 6.44 5.58
CA LYS A 28 7.59 7.31 6.12
C LYS A 28 8.92 6.56 6.19
N VAL A 29 9.94 7.12 5.54
CA VAL A 29 11.32 6.63 5.53
C VAL A 29 12.21 7.74 6.08
N GLY A 30 12.59 7.65 7.35
CA GLY A 30 13.31 8.72 8.03
C GLY A 30 12.50 10.02 8.07
N LYS A 31 12.96 11.06 7.36
CA LYS A 31 12.28 12.36 7.23
C LYS A 31 11.35 12.47 6.02
N MET A 32 11.41 11.51 5.10
CA MET A 32 10.59 11.51 3.89
C MET A 32 9.25 10.86 4.17
N VAL A 33 8.17 11.46 3.67
CA VAL A 33 6.82 10.87 3.68
C VAL A 33 6.39 10.72 2.23
N LEU A 34 6.19 9.48 1.81
CA LEU A 34 6.02 9.12 0.41
C LEU A 34 4.62 8.54 0.17
N PRO A 35 3.92 8.94 -0.91
CA PRO A 35 2.66 8.34 -1.29
C PRO A 35 2.87 6.89 -1.73
N SER A 36 1.93 6.03 -1.37
CA SER A 36 2.02 4.58 -1.62
C SER A 36 0.65 3.95 -1.80
N VAL A 37 0.66 2.76 -2.38
CA VAL A 37 -0.45 1.80 -2.36
C VAL A 37 -0.12 0.73 -1.32
N GLY A 38 -0.93 0.64 -0.28
CA GLY A 38 -0.79 -0.37 0.77
C GLY A 38 -1.77 -1.53 0.58
N PHE A 39 -1.30 -2.76 0.74
CA PHE A 39 -2.11 -3.96 0.82
C PHE A 39 -2.09 -4.48 2.27
N LEU A 40 -3.26 -4.83 2.78
CA LEU A 40 -3.44 -5.54 4.04
C LEU A 40 -4.30 -6.75 3.76
N GLY A 41 -3.76 -7.95 3.94
CA GLY A 41 -4.54 -9.17 3.74
C GLY A 41 -3.67 -10.40 3.67
N ALA A 42 -4.31 -11.56 3.55
CA ALA A 42 -3.61 -12.80 3.27
C ALA A 42 -3.34 -12.89 1.76
N ALA A 43 -2.10 -13.24 1.40
CA ALA A 43 -1.78 -13.62 0.03
C ALA A 43 -2.28 -15.05 -0.20
N GLU A 44 -3.58 -15.18 -0.45
CA GLU A 44 -4.24 -16.49 -0.66
C GLU A 44 -3.62 -17.31 -1.81
N THR A 45 -2.85 -16.66 -2.69
CA THR A 45 -2.09 -17.28 -3.78
C THR A 45 -0.93 -18.18 -3.31
N PHE A 46 -0.50 -18.12 -2.04
CA PHE A 46 0.68 -18.84 -1.55
C PHE A 46 0.44 -19.75 -0.33
N LEU A 47 -0.83 -20.12 -0.02
CA LEU A 47 -1.19 -20.89 1.18
C LEU A 47 -0.83 -20.19 2.52
N GLU A 48 -0.45 -18.92 2.48
CA GLU A 48 -0.22 -18.10 3.67
C GLU A 48 -1.57 -17.77 4.32
N LYS A 49 -1.80 -18.29 5.54
CA LYS A 49 -3.00 -17.99 6.33
C LYS A 49 -2.90 -16.68 7.11
N GLU A 50 -1.69 -16.13 7.23
CA GLU A 50 -1.45 -14.92 8.01
C GLU A 50 -1.60 -13.68 7.12
N LYS A 51 -2.33 -12.69 7.63
CA LYS A 51 -2.41 -11.37 6.99
C LYS A 51 -1.04 -10.72 7.06
N ARG A 52 -0.65 -10.04 5.98
CA ARG A 52 0.56 -9.23 5.90
C ARG A 52 0.24 -7.81 5.48
N VAL A 53 1.18 -6.91 5.72
CA VAL A 53 1.18 -5.58 5.12
C VAL A 53 2.27 -5.48 4.09
N GLU A 54 1.87 -5.08 2.89
CA GLU A 54 2.77 -4.75 1.80
C GLU A 54 2.52 -3.30 1.36
N ALA A 55 3.58 -2.57 1.01
CA ALA A 55 3.44 -1.24 0.43
C ALA A 55 4.23 -1.10 -0.85
N HIS A 56 3.58 -0.61 -1.90
CA HIS A 56 4.22 -0.13 -3.12
C HIS A 56 4.31 1.39 -3.06
N ILE A 57 5.53 1.91 -2.88
CA ILE A 57 5.78 3.35 -2.81
C ILE A 57 5.79 3.90 -4.24
N LEU A 58 5.00 4.96 -4.48
CA LEU A 58 4.89 5.58 -5.79
C LEU A 58 6.15 6.38 -6.10
N ASP A 59 6.62 6.28 -7.35
CA ASP A 59 7.76 7.03 -7.89
C ASP A 59 9.06 6.87 -7.08
N PHE A 60 9.22 5.73 -6.40
CA PHE A 60 10.36 5.46 -5.52
C PHE A 60 11.17 4.27 -6.01
N ASN A 61 12.45 4.53 -6.31
CA ASN A 61 13.37 3.54 -6.88
C ASN A 61 14.60 3.27 -5.99
N GLU A 62 14.61 3.75 -4.74
CA GLU A 62 15.72 3.49 -3.83
C GLU A 62 15.56 2.17 -3.07
N ASN A 63 16.68 1.54 -2.75
CA ASN A 63 16.70 0.39 -1.88
C ASN A 63 16.61 0.83 -0.41
N ILE A 64 15.54 0.41 0.27
CA ILE A 64 15.29 0.69 1.69
C ILE A 64 15.30 -0.57 2.56
N VAL A 65 15.83 -1.69 2.05
CA VAL A 65 16.01 -2.93 2.81
C VAL A 65 16.79 -2.65 4.10
N GLY A 66 16.28 -3.15 5.22
CA GLY A 66 16.88 -2.96 6.55
C GLY A 66 16.58 -1.61 7.21
N ARG A 67 15.89 -0.68 6.53
CA ARG A 67 15.46 0.58 7.14
C ARG A 67 14.13 0.38 7.87
N LYS A 68 14.01 0.99 9.06
CA LYS A 68 12.73 1.14 9.73
C LYS A 68 11.85 2.11 8.94
N VAL A 69 10.63 1.67 8.66
CA VAL A 69 9.62 2.45 7.96
C VAL A 69 8.33 2.44 8.76
N GLU A 70 7.54 3.50 8.61
CA GLU A 70 6.19 3.59 9.17
C GLU A 70 5.19 3.65 8.03
N ILE A 71 4.03 2.99 8.17
CA ILE A 71 2.93 3.09 7.21
C ILE A 71 1.71 3.69 7.87
N LEU A 72 1.05 4.60 7.16
CA LEU A 72 -0.24 5.17 7.53
C LEU A 72 -1.25 4.90 6.42
N PHE A 73 -2.25 4.07 6.70
CA PHE A 73 -3.37 3.84 5.80
C PHE A 73 -4.35 5.02 5.83
N LEU A 74 -4.81 5.46 4.66
CA LEU A 74 -5.67 6.64 4.51
C LEU A 74 -7.07 6.28 4.01
N LYS A 75 -7.18 5.72 2.80
CA LYS A 75 -8.47 5.39 2.18
C LYS A 75 -8.43 4.00 1.58
N ARG A 76 -9.44 3.17 1.86
CA ARG A 76 -9.61 1.87 1.18
C ARG A 76 -10.01 2.09 -0.27
N LEU A 77 -9.22 1.57 -1.20
CA LEU A 77 -9.51 1.58 -2.63
C LEU A 77 -10.43 0.41 -3.00
N ARG A 78 -10.17 -0.78 -2.43
CA ARG A 78 -10.97 -1.99 -2.64
C ARG A 78 -10.72 -3.04 -1.57
N GLY A 79 -11.55 -4.07 -1.53
CA GLY A 79 -11.27 -5.29 -0.77
C GLY A 79 -10.24 -6.21 -1.41
N ASN A 80 -9.91 -7.29 -0.69
CA ASN A 80 -9.06 -8.36 -1.21
C ASN A 80 -9.80 -9.09 -2.34
N LYS A 81 -9.07 -9.44 -3.41
CA LYS A 81 -9.63 -10.06 -4.61
C LYS A 81 -8.67 -11.12 -5.12
N LYS A 82 -9.19 -12.32 -5.39
CA LYS A 82 -8.44 -13.39 -6.05
C LYS A 82 -8.36 -13.14 -7.55
N PHE A 83 -7.21 -13.42 -8.14
CA PHE A 83 -6.97 -13.34 -9.57
C PHE A 83 -6.63 -14.72 -10.12
N LYS A 84 -7.18 -15.06 -11.28
CA LYS A 84 -6.90 -16.33 -11.95
C LYS A 84 -5.54 -16.33 -12.65
N THR A 85 -5.08 -15.15 -13.05
CA THR A 85 -3.80 -14.98 -13.76
C THR A 85 -2.99 -13.82 -13.20
N THR A 86 -1.67 -13.92 -13.39
CA THR A 86 -0.69 -12.87 -13.15
C THR A 86 -0.97 -11.59 -13.95
N LYS A 87 -1.51 -11.73 -15.16
CA LYS A 87 -1.90 -10.61 -16.03
C LYS A 87 -3.09 -9.83 -15.45
N ASP A 88 -4.09 -10.53 -14.93
CA ASP A 88 -5.26 -9.89 -14.30
C ASP A 88 -4.87 -9.14 -13.02
N LEU A 89 -3.98 -9.73 -12.21
CA LEU A 89 -3.41 -9.08 -11.04
C LEU A 89 -2.68 -7.79 -11.44
N ALA A 90 -1.77 -7.85 -12.41
CA ALA A 90 -1.02 -6.69 -12.87
C ALA A 90 -1.94 -5.59 -13.43
N ALA A 91 -2.99 -5.96 -14.17
CA ALA A 91 -3.99 -5.02 -14.68
C ALA A 91 -4.75 -4.34 -13.53
N GLN A 92 -5.09 -5.08 -12.47
CA GLN A 92 -5.72 -4.49 -11.29
C GLN A 92 -4.74 -3.57 -10.54
N MET A 93 -3.49 -3.99 -10.32
CA MET A 93 -2.49 -3.18 -9.62
C MET A 93 -2.28 -1.81 -10.29
N ARG A 94 -2.28 -1.76 -11.63
CA ARG A 94 -2.25 -0.49 -12.38
C ARG A 94 -3.45 0.39 -12.10
N LYS A 95 -4.66 -0.17 -12.00
CA LYS A 95 -5.86 0.60 -11.63
C LYS A 95 -5.78 1.12 -10.20
N ASP A 96 -5.29 0.28 -9.29
CA ASP A 96 -5.12 0.66 -7.88
C ASP A 96 -4.10 1.81 -7.75
N GLU A 97 -3.00 1.77 -8.52
CA GLU A 97 -2.01 2.85 -8.60
C GLU A 97 -2.61 4.16 -9.13
N LEU A 98 -3.37 4.10 -10.23
CA LEU A 98 -4.02 5.28 -10.82
C LEU A 98 -4.96 5.95 -9.80
N LEU A 99 -5.81 5.17 -9.12
CA LEU A 99 -6.71 5.68 -8.09
C LEU A 99 -5.95 6.31 -6.91
N ALA A 100 -4.80 5.74 -6.53
CA ALA A 100 -3.95 6.33 -5.49
C ALA A 100 -3.34 7.66 -5.95
N ARG A 101 -2.88 7.76 -7.20
CA ARG A 101 -2.37 9.01 -7.77
C ARG A 101 -3.45 10.11 -7.80
N GLU A 102 -4.66 9.77 -8.23
CA GLU A 102 -5.81 10.70 -8.19
C GLU A 102 -6.10 11.17 -6.76
N PHE A 103 -6.11 10.24 -5.79
CA PHE A 103 -6.29 10.57 -4.38
C PHE A 103 -5.22 11.54 -3.88
N PHE A 104 -3.95 11.27 -4.18
CA PHE A 104 -2.84 12.11 -3.68
C PHE A 104 -2.73 13.47 -4.37
N HIS A 105 -3.21 13.59 -5.61
CA HIS A 105 -3.36 14.88 -6.27
C HIS A 105 -4.29 15.82 -5.48
N VAL A 106 -5.46 15.32 -5.05
CA VAL A 106 -6.41 16.11 -4.25
C VAL A 106 -5.92 16.28 -2.80
N TYR A 107 -5.31 15.23 -2.23
CA TYR A 107 -4.79 15.25 -0.86
C TYR A 107 -3.70 16.32 -0.68
N GLY A 108 -2.75 16.41 -1.62
CA GLY A 108 -1.68 17.43 -1.59
C GLY A 108 -2.24 18.85 -1.61
N ASN A 109 -3.21 19.12 -2.48
CA ASN A 109 -3.88 20.43 -2.57
C ASN A 109 -4.60 20.79 -1.25
N SER A 110 -5.23 19.81 -0.60
CA SER A 110 -5.96 20.02 0.65
C SER A 110 -5.05 20.27 1.85
N GLN A 111 -3.86 19.66 1.90
CA GLN A 111 -2.89 19.86 2.97
C GLN A 111 -2.17 21.21 2.86
N SER A 112 -1.91 21.70 1.63
CA SER A 112 -1.33 23.02 1.41
C SER A 112 -2.27 24.14 1.87
N ASN A 113 -3.58 23.94 1.72
CA ASN A 113 -4.60 24.94 2.06
C ASN A 113 -4.93 25.01 3.57
N ARG A 114 -4.35 24.13 4.40
CA ARG A 114 -4.50 24.12 5.87
C ARG A 114 -3.29 24.69 6.62
N ARG A 115 -2.26 25.12 5.88
CA ARG A 115 -1.06 25.78 6.44
C ARG A 115 -1.08 27.31 6.23
N GLY A 116 -2.22 27.87 5.83
CA GLY A 116 -2.46 29.31 5.75
C GLY A 116 -3.15 29.84 7.01
#